data_AF-D2CWL5-F1
#
_entry.id   AF-D2CWL5-F1
#
_cell.length_a   1.000
_cell.length_b   1.000
_cell.length_c   1.000
_cell.angle_alpha   90.00
_cell.angle_beta   90.00
_cell.angle_gamma   90.00
#
_symmetry.space_group_name_H-M   'P 1'
#
loop_
_entity.id
_entity.type
_entity.pdbx_description
1 polymer ?
#
loop_
_entity_poly.entity_id
_entity_poly.type
_entity_poly.pdbx_seq_one_letter_code
_entity_poly.pdbx_strand_id
1 'polypeptide(L)'
;MVAATVFFFLERSSVPAGWRVSMTVAGLVTGIAFVHYMYMRDVWIATGDSPTVYRYIDWLITVPLLMLEFYFVLSAVNKADSGIFWRLMLGTIVMLVGGYLGEAGYINATLGFIIGMAGWVYILYEVFSGEAGKRAAKSGNKALVTAFGAMRMIVTVGWAIYP
;
A
#
# COMPACT_ATOMS: atom_id res chain seq x y z
N MET A 1 11.42 2.49 10.59
CA MET A 1 11.01 3.40 9.49
C MET A 1 12.18 4.25 9.00
N VAL A 2 12.78 5.14 9.81
CA VAL A 2 13.89 6.01 9.37
C VAL A 2 15.08 5.29 8.69
N ALA A 3 15.55 4.17 9.25
CA ALA A 3 16.66 3.42 8.66
C ALA A 3 16.32 2.87 7.26
N ALA A 4 15.10 2.38 7.08
CA ALA A 4 14.62 1.89 5.79
C ALA A 4 14.47 3.03 4.77
N THR A 5 14.03 4.21 5.21
CA THR A 5 13.97 5.42 4.36
C THR A 5 15.34 5.76 3.80
N VAL A 6 16.36 5.85 4.67
CA VAL A 6 17.73 6.12 4.24
C VAL A 6 18.22 5.02 3.29
N PHE A 7 18.02 3.75 3.66
CA PHE A 7 18.42 2.61 2.82
C PHE A 7 17.82 2.68 1.42
N PHE A 8 16.50 2.85 1.28
CA PHE A 8 15.83 2.86 -0.02
C PHE A 8 16.26 4.03 -0.91
N PHE A 9 16.52 5.21 -0.32
CA PHE A 9 17.03 6.34 -1.09
C PHE A 9 18.49 6.15 -1.53
N LEU A 10 19.35 5.60 -0.67
CA LEU A 10 20.75 5.35 -1.01
C LEU A 10 20.92 4.21 -2.03
N GLU A 11 20.14 3.14 -1.90
CA GLU A 11 20.17 1.99 -2.82
C GLU A 11 19.44 2.24 -4.14
N ARG A 12 18.85 3.42 -4.34
CA ARG A 12 18.15 3.78 -5.58
C ARG A 12 19.05 3.66 -6.81
N SER A 13 20.33 4.00 -6.71
CA SER A 13 21.27 3.88 -7.84
C SER A 13 21.77 2.45 -8.07
N SER A 14 21.58 1.55 -7.11
CA SER A 14 22.00 0.14 -7.17
C SER A 14 21.06 -0.72 -8.00
N VAL A 15 19.90 -0.19 -8.42
CA VAL A 15 18.93 -0.90 -9.28
C VAL A 15 18.86 -0.33 -10.70
N PRO A 16 18.44 -1.13 -11.71
CA PRO A 16 18.24 -0.65 -13.07
C PRO A 16 17.24 0.50 -13.14
N ALA A 17 17.39 1.38 -14.14
CA ALA A 17 16.65 2.64 -14.24
C ALA A 17 15.12 2.50 -14.10
N GLY A 18 14.52 1.47 -14.70
CA GLY A 18 13.08 1.20 -14.62
C GLY A 18 12.56 0.92 -13.20
N TRP A 19 13.42 0.46 -12.28
CA TRP A 19 13.04 0.09 -10.91
C TRP A 19 13.30 1.21 -9.89
N ARG A 20 13.96 2.29 -10.29
CA ARG A 20 14.33 3.39 -9.39
C ARG A 20 13.11 4.12 -8.82
N VAL A 21 12.00 4.16 -9.57
CA VAL A 21 10.75 4.76 -9.09
C VAL A 21 10.21 3.95 -7.90
N SER A 22 10.19 2.62 -8.00
CA SER A 22 9.80 1.72 -6.90
C SER A 22 10.66 1.94 -5.65
N MET A 23 11.99 2.01 -5.80
CA MET A 23 12.88 2.34 -4.66
C MET A 23 12.57 3.71 -4.03
N THR A 24 12.26 4.71 -4.86
CA THR A 24 11.91 6.06 -4.38
C THR A 24 10.60 6.03 -3.60
N VAL A 25 9.59 5.33 -4.11
CA VAL A 25 8.27 5.21 -3.48
C VAL A 25 8.34 4.43 -2.18
N ALA A 26 9.11 3.34 -2.10
CA ALA A 26 9.41 2.65 -0.85
C ALA A 26 10.10 3.57 0.19
N GLY A 27 11.04 4.41 -0.25
CA GLY A 27 11.64 5.45 0.58
C GLY A 27 10.62 6.47 1.10
N LEU A 28 9.72 6.94 0.24
CA LEU A 28 8.64 7.86 0.63
C LEU A 28 7.69 7.23 1.63
N VAL A 29 7.22 6.00 1.39
CA VAL A 29 6.32 5.28 2.30
C VAL A 29 6.93 5.17 3.69
N THR A 30 8.17 4.70 3.78
CA THR A 30 8.85 4.56 5.08
C THR A 30 9.12 5.90 5.75
N GLY A 31 9.41 6.96 4.98
CA GLY A 31 9.67 8.29 5.52
C GLY A 31 8.40 8.97 6.05
N ILE A 32 7.31 8.88 5.31
CA ILE A 32 5.99 9.40 5.72
C ILE A 32 5.51 8.65 6.96
N ALA A 33 5.61 7.31 6.96
CA ALA A 33 5.29 6.49 8.12
C ALA A 33 6.15 6.91 9.32
N PHE A 34 7.45 7.12 9.16
CA PHE A 34 8.31 7.58 10.26
C PHE A 34 7.77 8.85 10.93
N VAL A 35 7.43 9.87 10.14
CA VAL A 35 6.91 11.14 10.67
C VAL A 35 5.60 10.92 11.42
N HIS A 36 4.65 10.18 10.84
CA HIS A 36 3.37 9.91 11.50
C HIS A 36 3.53 9.07 12.77
N TYR A 37 4.45 8.11 12.79
CA TYR A 37 4.77 7.32 13.98
C TYR A 37 5.31 8.16 15.14
N MET A 38 6.07 9.22 14.86
CA MET A 38 6.52 10.15 15.89
C MET A 38 5.32 10.85 16.55
N TYR A 39 4.40 11.40 15.76
CA TYR A 39 3.18 12.03 16.28
C TYR A 39 2.27 11.05 17.02
N MET A 40 2.03 9.86 16.45
CA MET A 40 1.22 8.82 17.08
C MET A 40 1.79 8.39 18.42
N ARG A 41 3.11 8.22 18.52
CA ARG A 41 3.79 7.89 19.77
C ARG A 41 3.58 8.98 20.82
N ASP A 42 3.73 10.24 20.42
CA ASP A 42 3.62 11.37 21.34
C ASP A 42 2.18 11.53 21.85
N VAL A 43 1.15 11.30 21.01
CA VAL A 43 -0.26 11.24 21.43
C VAL A 43 -0.47 10.12 22.45
N TRP A 44 0.01 8.91 22.16
CA TRP A 44 -0.12 7.77 23.06
C TRP A 44 0.52 8.03 24.43
N ILE A 45 1.74 8.59 24.45
CA ILE A 45 2.45 8.91 25.70
C ILE A 45 1.71 10.00 26.49
N ALA A 46 1.16 11.00 25.80
CA ALA A 46 0.51 12.15 26.44
C ALA A 46 -0.89 11.85 26.96
N THR A 47 -1.69 11.04 26.26
CA THR A 47 -3.12 10.86 26.59
C THR A 47 -3.49 9.42 26.92
N GLY A 48 -2.72 8.43 26.47
CA GLY A 48 -3.09 7.01 26.55
C GLY A 48 -4.17 6.58 25.55
N ASP A 49 -4.62 7.48 24.67
CA ASP A 49 -5.62 7.17 23.64
C ASP A 49 -5.00 6.61 22.38
N SER A 50 -5.76 5.77 21.67
CA SER A 50 -5.38 5.33 20.33
C SER A 50 -5.34 6.53 19.36
N PRO A 51 -4.23 6.77 18.65
CA PRO A 51 -4.11 7.91 17.73
C PRO A 51 -4.75 7.61 16.36
N THR A 52 -6.04 7.24 16.34
CA THR A 52 -6.77 6.76 15.15
C THR A 52 -6.69 7.72 13.97
N VAL A 53 -6.88 9.02 14.21
CA VAL A 53 -6.84 10.03 13.12
C VAL A 53 -5.47 10.07 12.44
N TYR A 54 -4.39 10.10 13.22
CA TYR A 54 -3.03 10.09 12.66
C TYR A 54 -2.73 8.79 11.91
N ARG A 55 -3.23 7.66 12.41
CA ARG A 55 -3.09 6.36 11.75
C ARG A 55 -3.75 6.35 10.37
N TYR A 56 -4.98 6.84 10.27
CA TYR A 56 -5.70 6.84 9.00
C TYR A 56 -5.18 7.89 8.02
N ILE A 57 -4.64 9.02 8.49
CA ILE A 57 -3.93 9.97 7.61
C ILE A 57 -2.65 9.33 7.04
N ASP A 58 -1.86 8.67 7.88
CA ASP A 58 -0.67 7.93 7.43
C ASP A 58 -1.04 6.90 6.36
N TRP A 59 -2.06 6.08 6.63
CA TRP A 59 -2.52 5.06 5.70
C TRP A 59 -3.10 5.62 4.41
N LEU A 60 -3.86 6.72 4.48
CA LEU A 60 -4.45 7.36 3.30
C LEU A 60 -3.39 7.84 2.30
N ILE A 61 -2.16 8.05 2.76
CA ILE A 61 -1.02 8.41 1.90
C ILE A 61 -0.19 7.16 1.55
N THR A 62 0.22 6.39 2.55
CA THR A 62 1.19 5.30 2.38
C THR A 62 0.60 4.07 1.71
N VAL A 63 -0.65 3.73 1.96
CA VAL A 63 -1.29 2.52 1.40
C VAL A 63 -1.56 2.70 -0.10
N PRO A 64 -2.06 3.84 -0.60
CA PRO A 64 -2.10 4.08 -2.04
C PRO A 64 -0.72 3.99 -2.70
N LEU A 65 0.32 4.55 -2.08
CA LEU A 65 1.69 4.44 -2.60
C LEU A 65 2.16 2.98 -2.65
N LEU A 66 1.89 2.19 -1.62
CA LEU A 66 2.16 0.75 -1.59
C LEU A 66 1.39 0.00 -2.68
N MET A 67 0.13 0.37 -2.94
CA MET A 67 -0.64 -0.26 -4.02
C MET A 67 -0.16 0.16 -5.41
N LEU A 68 0.31 1.39 -5.56
CA LEU A 68 0.93 1.87 -6.78
C LEU A 68 2.29 1.21 -7.06
N GLU A 69 2.92 0.55 -6.10
CA GLU A 69 4.09 -0.29 -6.39
C GLU A 69 3.75 -1.34 -7.45
N PHE A 70 2.61 -2.04 -7.35
CA PHE A 70 2.22 -3.00 -8.39
C PHE A 70 2.16 -2.37 -9.79
N TYR A 71 1.73 -1.11 -9.88
CA TYR A 71 1.75 -0.35 -11.13
C TYR A 71 3.18 -0.02 -11.56
N PHE A 72 4.04 0.49 -10.68
CA PHE A 72 5.42 0.85 -11.01
C PHE A 72 6.28 -0.35 -11.38
N VAL A 73 6.10 -1.49 -10.71
CA VAL A 73 6.82 -2.72 -11.05
C VAL A 73 6.40 -3.24 -12.43
N LEU A 74 5.12 -3.15 -12.80
CA LEU A 74 4.66 -3.42 -14.17
C LEU A 74 5.19 -2.38 -15.18
N SER A 75 5.28 -1.12 -14.78
CA SER A 75 5.79 -0.02 -15.62
C SER A 75 7.27 -0.20 -15.95
N ALA A 76 8.06 -0.73 -15.00
CA ALA A 76 9.49 -1.02 -15.18
C ALA A 76 9.79 -1.95 -16.36
N VAL A 77 8.80 -2.71 -16.85
CA VAL A 77 8.91 -3.61 -18.00
C VAL A 77 7.90 -3.29 -19.11
N ASN A 78 7.36 -2.07 -19.14
CA ASN A 78 6.39 -1.57 -20.12
C ASN A 78 5.10 -2.42 -20.21
N LYS A 79 4.62 -2.92 -19.06
CA LYS A 79 3.37 -3.70 -18.97
C LYS A 79 2.27 -2.97 -18.19
N ALA A 80 2.53 -1.79 -17.65
CA ALA A 80 1.51 -1.02 -16.92
C ALA A 80 0.43 -0.44 -17.84
N ASP A 81 -0.78 -0.29 -17.29
CA ASP A 81 -1.94 0.36 -17.92
C ASP A 81 -2.55 1.35 -16.92
N SER A 82 -3.08 2.49 -17.40
CA SER A 82 -3.66 3.52 -16.51
C SER A 82 -4.88 3.01 -15.74
N GLY A 83 -5.61 2.03 -16.30
CA GLY A 83 -6.72 1.39 -15.60
C GLY A 83 -6.26 0.63 -14.35
N ILE A 84 -5.06 0.02 -14.37
CA ILE A 84 -4.52 -0.67 -13.18
C ILE A 84 -4.29 0.33 -12.04
N PHE A 85 -3.74 1.50 -12.36
CA PHE A 85 -3.55 2.57 -11.39
C PHE A 85 -4.87 2.93 -10.70
N TRP A 86 -5.92 3.22 -11.48
CA TRP A 86 -7.19 3.66 -10.91
C TRP A 86 -7.93 2.57 -10.14
N ARG A 87 -7.88 1.31 -10.61
CA ARG A 87 -8.49 0.19 -9.88
C ARG A 87 -7.83 0.03 -8.51
N LEU A 88 -6.50 -0.03 -8.45
CA LEU A 88 -5.78 -0.18 -7.18
C LEU A 88 -5.98 1.03 -6.25
N MET A 89 -5.98 2.25 -6.81
CA MET A 89 -6.23 3.48 -6.06
C MET A 89 -7.64 3.51 -5.44
N LEU A 90 -8.68 3.26 -6.25
CA LEU A 90 -10.07 3.29 -5.79
C LEU A 90 -10.36 2.21 -4.75
N GLY A 91 -9.85 0.99 -4.95
CA GLY A 91 -9.95 -0.08 -3.96
C GLY A 91 -9.36 0.33 -2.61
N THR A 92 -8.21 1.00 -2.64
CA THR A 92 -7.52 1.47 -1.43
C THR A 92 -8.31 2.56 -0.71
N ILE A 93 -8.84 3.53 -1.44
CA ILE A 93 -9.64 4.62 -0.87
C ILE A 93 -10.89 4.04 -0.21
N VAL A 94 -11.62 3.15 -0.89
CA VAL A 94 -12.82 2.50 -0.32
C VAL A 94 -12.47 1.74 0.96
N MET A 95 -11.38 0.96 0.93
CA MET A 95 -10.92 0.18 2.09
C MET A 95 -10.66 1.09 3.31
N LEU A 96 -9.88 2.15 3.12
CA LEU A 96 -9.46 3.03 4.23
C LEU A 96 -10.57 3.95 4.71
N VAL A 97 -11.34 4.54 3.80
CA VAL A 97 -12.45 5.43 4.19
C VAL A 97 -13.53 4.61 4.92
N GLY A 98 -13.83 3.40 4.45
CA GLY A 98 -14.77 2.50 5.13
C GLY A 98 -14.33 2.17 6.56
N GLY A 99 -13.07 1.73 6.72
CA GLY A 99 -12.48 1.43 8.03
C GLY A 99 -12.49 2.64 8.96
N TYR A 100 -12.06 3.81 8.47
CA TYR A 100 -12.02 5.04 9.24
C TYR A 100 -13.40 5.44 9.75
N LEU A 101 -14.41 5.42 8.88
CA LEU A 101 -15.76 5.80 9.26
C LEU A 101 -16.33 4.88 10.35
N GLY A 102 -15.97 3.59 10.32
CA GLY A 102 -16.32 2.64 11.37
C GLY A 102 -15.60 2.90 12.69
N GLU A 103 -14.27 3.05 12.66
CA GLU A 103 -13.45 3.26 13.86
C GLU A 103 -13.68 4.63 14.52
N ALA A 104 -13.95 5.67 13.72
CA ALA A 104 -14.25 7.01 14.22
C ALA A 104 -15.72 7.17 14.67
N GLY A 105 -16.55 6.12 14.54
CA GLY A 105 -17.94 6.13 14.99
C GLY A 105 -18.90 6.95 14.12
N TYR A 106 -18.51 7.31 12.89
CA TYR A 106 -19.39 8.01 11.95
C TYR A 106 -20.45 7.08 11.34
N ILE A 107 -20.16 5.78 11.29
CA ILE A 107 -21.10 4.72 10.89
C ILE A 107 -20.98 3.53 11.86
N ASN A 108 -21.89 2.56 11.72
CA ASN A 108 -21.81 1.31 12.47
C ASN A 108 -20.46 0.61 12.22
N ALA A 109 -19.78 0.16 13.28
CA ALA A 109 -18.45 -0.46 13.20
C ALA A 109 -18.43 -1.70 12.30
N THR A 110 -19.43 -2.58 12.38
CA THR A 110 -19.55 -3.76 11.52
C THR A 110 -19.74 -3.36 10.05
N LEU A 111 -20.50 -2.31 9.79
CA LEU A 111 -20.66 -1.79 8.43
C LEU A 111 -19.35 -1.23 7.88
N GLY A 112 -18.61 -0.45 8.68
CA GLY A 112 -17.29 0.05 8.31
C GLY A 112 -16.29 -1.07 8.01
N PHE A 113 -16.27 -2.10 8.85
CA PHE A 113 -15.48 -3.32 8.64
C PHE A 113 -15.83 -4.02 7.32
N ILE A 114 -17.12 -4.21 7.02
CA ILE A 114 -17.56 -4.85 5.77
C ILE A 114 -17.13 -4.04 4.54
N ILE A 115 -17.26 -2.71 4.58
CA ILE A 115 -16.81 -1.83 3.48
C ILE A 115 -15.28 -1.92 3.32
N GLY A 116 -14.55 -1.89 4.43
CA GLY A 116 -13.11 -2.08 4.47
C GLY A 116 -12.69 -3.39 3.79
N MET A 117 -13.29 -4.50 4.22
CA MET A 117 -13.05 -5.83 3.66
C MET A 117 -13.41 -5.92 2.17
N ALA A 118 -14.50 -5.27 1.72
CA ALA A 118 -14.87 -5.24 0.31
C ALA A 118 -13.80 -4.54 -0.54
N GLY A 119 -13.27 -3.40 -0.08
CA GLY A 119 -12.15 -2.71 -0.75
C GLY A 119 -10.88 -3.57 -0.82
N TRP A 120 -10.54 -4.25 0.28
CA TRP A 120 -9.38 -5.14 0.33
C TRP A 120 -9.54 -6.35 -0.59
N VAL A 121 -10.70 -7.03 -0.57
CA VAL A 121 -10.99 -8.16 -1.46
C VAL A 121 -10.96 -7.72 -2.94
N TYR A 122 -11.44 -6.52 -3.25
CA TYR A 122 -11.33 -5.96 -4.60
C TYR A 122 -9.87 -5.77 -5.04
N ILE A 123 -9.00 -5.26 -4.15
CA ILE A 123 -7.56 -5.16 -4.41
C ILE A 123 -6.96 -6.54 -4.67
N LEU A 124 -7.28 -7.53 -3.82
CA LEU A 124 -6.80 -8.90 -3.97
C LEU A 124 -7.24 -9.49 -5.31
N TYR A 125 -8.51 -9.27 -5.70
CA TYR A 125 -8.97 -9.66 -7.02
C TYR A 125 -8.11 -9.05 -8.13
N GLU A 126 -7.86 -7.73 -8.11
CA GLU A 126 -7.12 -7.06 -9.17
C GLU A 126 -5.66 -7.55 -9.29
N VAL A 127 -4.98 -7.76 -8.17
CA VAL A 127 -3.58 -8.20 -8.18
C VAL A 127 -3.43 -9.69 -8.47
N PHE A 128 -4.41 -10.55 -8.19
CA PHE A 128 -4.35 -11.99 -8.52
C PHE A 128 -4.95 -12.31 -9.89
N SER A 129 -6.25 -12.03 -10.06
CA SER A 129 -7.08 -12.48 -11.18
C SER A 129 -7.47 -11.36 -12.14
N GLY A 130 -7.33 -10.10 -11.73
CA GLY A 130 -7.58 -8.92 -12.54
C GLY A 130 -6.45 -8.61 -13.51
N GLU A 131 -6.49 -7.40 -14.05
CA GLU A 131 -5.62 -7.01 -15.16
C GLU A 131 -4.15 -6.96 -14.72
N ALA A 132 -3.86 -6.40 -13.54
CA ALA A 132 -2.50 -6.36 -13.00
C ALA A 132 -1.91 -7.77 -12.88
N GLY A 133 -2.68 -8.70 -12.30
CA GLY A 133 -2.23 -10.07 -12.11
C GLY A 133 -2.01 -10.84 -13.42
N LYS A 134 -2.92 -10.68 -14.38
CA LYS A 134 -2.79 -11.27 -15.72
C LYS A 134 -1.56 -10.77 -16.46
N ARG A 135 -1.25 -9.47 -16.36
CA ARG A 135 -0.08 -8.87 -17.02
C ARG A 135 1.23 -9.32 -16.41
N ALA A 136 1.29 -9.44 -15.09
CA ALA A 136 2.45 -9.99 -14.40
C ALA A 136 2.74 -11.43 -14.87
N ALA A 137 1.71 -12.29 -14.89
CA ALA A 137 1.82 -13.69 -15.30
C ALA A 137 2.24 -13.86 -16.77
N LYS A 138 1.74 -12.99 -17.67
CA LYS A 138 2.07 -13.02 -19.10
C LYS A 138 3.35 -12.26 -19.48
N SER A 139 4.07 -11.67 -18.52
CA SER A 139 5.18 -10.77 -18.84
C SER A 139 6.41 -11.48 -19.43
N GLY A 140 6.63 -12.75 -19.08
CA GLY A 140 7.87 -13.48 -19.38
C GLY A 140 9.11 -12.99 -18.62
N ASN A 141 9.00 -11.91 -17.83
CA ASN A 141 10.11 -11.34 -17.07
C ASN A 141 10.15 -11.96 -15.66
N LYS A 142 11.18 -12.77 -15.39
CA LYS A 142 11.34 -13.48 -14.11
C LYS A 142 11.41 -12.52 -12.92
N ALA A 143 12.16 -11.42 -13.03
CA ALA A 143 12.31 -10.45 -11.94
C ALA A 143 10.97 -9.78 -11.59
N LEU A 144 10.18 -9.40 -12.61
CA LEU A 144 8.81 -8.90 -12.39
C LEU A 144 7.96 -9.94 -11.68
N VAL A 145 7.92 -11.18 -12.17
CA VAL A 145 7.05 -12.22 -11.59
C VAL A 145 7.42 -12.49 -10.14
N THR A 146 8.72 -12.53 -9.80
CA THR A 146 9.20 -12.69 -8.42
C THR A 146 8.80 -11.51 -7.55
N ALA A 147 9.08 -10.27 -7.97
CA ALA A 147 8.73 -9.08 -7.20
C ALA A 147 7.22 -8.94 -7.00
N PHE A 148 6.43 -9.13 -8.06
CA PHE A 148 4.98 -9.07 -8.02
C PHE A 148 4.39 -10.17 -7.12
N GLY A 149 4.96 -11.38 -7.17
CA GLY A 149 4.58 -12.49 -6.29
C GLY A 149 4.85 -12.19 -4.81
N ALA A 150 6.01 -11.62 -4.48
CA ALA A 150 6.32 -11.21 -3.12
C ALA A 150 5.34 -10.14 -2.59
N MET A 151 5.06 -9.12 -3.41
CA MET A 151 4.09 -8.07 -3.03
C MET A 151 2.68 -8.63 -2.82
N ARG A 152 2.24 -9.60 -3.64
CA ARG A 152 0.94 -10.29 -3.42
C ARG A 152 0.89 -10.92 -2.03
N MET A 153 1.94 -11.61 -1.61
CA MET A 153 1.98 -12.23 -0.28
C MET A 153 1.94 -11.19 0.84
N ILE A 154 2.57 -10.03 0.65
CA ILE A 154 2.50 -8.92 1.63
C ILE A 154 1.06 -8.38 1.73
N VAL A 155 0.38 -8.15 0.61
CA VAL A 155 -1.01 -7.64 0.62
C VAL A 155 -2.03 -8.68 1.06
N THR A 156 -1.75 -9.98 0.88
CA THR A 156 -2.64 -11.04 1.36
C THR A 156 -2.41 -11.38 2.82
N VAL A 157 -1.19 -11.76 3.19
CA VAL A 157 -0.87 -12.27 4.54
C VAL A 157 -0.43 -11.13 5.45
N GLY A 158 0.42 -10.23 4.95
CA GLY A 158 0.93 -9.12 5.73
C GLY A 158 -0.15 -8.10 6.12
N TRP A 159 -1.17 -7.89 5.28
CA TRP A 159 -2.26 -6.95 5.59
C TRP A 159 -3.41 -7.58 6.37
N ALA A 160 -3.46 -8.91 6.50
CA ALA A 160 -4.48 -9.59 7.28
C ALA A 160 -4.42 -9.30 8.80
N ILE A 161 -3.39 -8.57 9.26
CA ILE A 161 -3.20 -8.19 10.67
C ILE A 161 -3.97 -6.90 11.06
N TYR A 162 -4.53 -6.18 10.09
CA TYR A 162 -5.17 -4.88 10.31
C TYR A 162 -6.69 -4.91 10.53
N PRO A 163 -7.48 -5.71 9.78
CA PRO A 163 -8.93 -5.77 9.96
C PRO A 163 -9.36 -6.34 11.31
#